data_AF-A0A8H5HS90-F1
#
_entry.id   AF-A0A8H5HS90-F1
#
_cell.length_a   1.000
_cell.length_b   1.000
_cell.length_c   1.000
_cell.angle_alpha   90.00
_cell.angle_beta   90.00
_cell.angle_gamma   90.00
#
_symmetry.space_group_name_H-M   'P 1'
#
loop_
_entity.id
_entity.type
_entity.pdbx_description
1 polymer ?
#
loop_
_entity_poly.entity_id
_entity_poly.type
_entity_poly.pdbx_seq_one_letter_code
_entity_poly.pdbx_strand_id
1 'polypeptide(L)'
;MPTATSTLTKATYSSQISLKGTIPVTATLSSPPIATTIATLRTLYNRAARAFLLRDIPLTHSLIEAAFAIIYPPDVTPDALSDQRRKWDILRITLESTVYTSPPSSHDALPEPLKEKQVQTPQALLTTLHARSLALFTPVNEKQNANSAYLPSQVLITLVYSSLRVDCPDVGRIIIEDWLSRRDVSFSTLRDGEATGGGYEKVLELYCLQILSKLEQWDYAQEFLEYEGELSAASRESFKKALKSLQAEARSSLQYADATLLSSPKAPWSSRSCSPAPSSSSSSSSLSTTSTNTVVPSTVRGPQQHHSTPTPLVAANESTTSLSSDSTATPRQSFQRPVLRSRTADTSSTSFSSNLSSFPRSPPQAASLRPANLSTYALIKASLTPYLTTSNVSTFFLIFIALPLVSLTLRARHRRRKALYGSSGAGNNVELARRRLQGEREIGVLGRAWGEAVRVVCDTVKMAGSGLV
;
A
#
# COMPACT_ATOMS: atom_id res chain seq x y z
N MET A 1 2.70 23.22 -50.18
CA MET A 1 3.23 22.37 -49.09
C MET A 1 3.84 23.28 -48.03
N PRO A 2 3.29 23.37 -46.82
CA PRO A 2 3.95 24.10 -45.74
C PRO A 2 4.78 23.16 -44.86
N THR A 3 6.06 23.49 -44.70
CA THR A 3 7.03 22.80 -43.86
C THR A 3 6.84 23.24 -42.41
N ALA A 4 6.58 22.31 -41.49
CA ALA A 4 6.46 22.59 -40.07
C ALA A 4 7.83 22.52 -39.39
N THR A 5 8.30 23.64 -38.86
CA THR A 5 9.48 23.75 -38.00
C THR A 5 9.07 23.49 -36.55
N SER A 6 9.61 22.45 -35.91
CA SER A 6 9.37 22.15 -34.51
C SER A 6 10.54 22.67 -33.66
N THR A 7 10.25 23.58 -32.73
CA THR A 7 11.22 24.20 -31.82
C THR A 7 11.21 23.43 -30.50
N LEU A 8 12.33 22.79 -30.17
CA LEU A 8 12.50 22.01 -28.94
C LEU A 8 13.00 22.92 -27.81
N THR A 9 12.10 23.38 -26.93
CA THR A 9 12.46 24.14 -25.73
C THR A 9 12.84 23.19 -24.59
N LYS A 10 14.13 23.14 -24.26
CA LYS A 10 14.68 22.43 -23.10
C LYS A 10 14.50 23.28 -21.84
N ALA A 11 13.52 22.95 -21.00
CA ALA A 11 13.35 23.57 -19.70
C ALA A 11 14.46 23.11 -18.75
N THR A 12 15.27 24.06 -18.27
CA THR A 12 16.35 23.82 -17.30
C THR A 12 15.85 24.29 -15.93
N TYR A 13 15.50 23.37 -15.04
CA TYR A 13 15.22 23.69 -13.64
C TYR A 13 16.55 23.67 -12.85
N SER A 14 16.98 24.85 -12.42
CA SER A 14 18.09 25.05 -11.48
C SER A 14 17.52 25.57 -10.17
N SER A 15 17.53 24.74 -9.13
CA SER A 15 17.38 25.17 -7.74
C SER A 15 18.51 24.56 -6.91
N GLN A 16 19.70 25.17 -6.98
CA GLN A 16 20.81 24.83 -6.11
C GLN A 16 20.78 25.69 -4.84
N ILE A 17 20.63 25.03 -3.69
CA ILE A 17 20.95 25.57 -2.38
C ILE A 17 22.48 25.65 -2.29
N SER A 18 23.03 26.86 -2.25
CA SER A 18 24.47 27.11 -2.25
C SER A 18 25.03 26.98 -0.82
N LEU A 19 25.75 25.89 -0.56
CA LEU A 19 26.66 25.77 0.60
C LEU A 19 28.07 26.11 0.11
N LYS A 20 28.54 27.30 0.47
CA LYS A 20 29.81 27.89 0.03
C LYS A 20 30.96 27.26 0.83
N GLY A 21 31.74 26.39 0.17
CA GLY A 21 32.99 25.84 0.68
C GLY A 21 33.94 25.59 -0.49
N THR A 22 34.83 26.54 -0.75
CA THR A 22 35.76 26.52 -1.89
C THR A 22 37.01 25.72 -1.54
N ILE A 23 37.21 24.57 -2.20
CA ILE A 23 38.51 23.88 -2.26
C ILE A 23 38.79 23.59 -3.74
N PRO A 24 39.98 23.89 -4.28
CA PRO A 24 40.32 23.59 -5.66
C PRO A 24 40.76 22.12 -5.75
N VAL A 25 40.04 21.29 -6.51
CA VAL A 25 40.50 19.93 -6.82
C VAL A 25 40.27 19.66 -8.29
N THR A 26 41.38 19.50 -9.01
CA THR A 26 41.51 18.76 -10.26
C THR A 26 41.04 17.32 -10.02
N ALA A 27 39.74 17.05 -10.16
CA ALA A 27 39.15 15.76 -9.86
C ALA A 27 39.13 14.88 -11.11
N THR A 28 40.02 13.89 -11.13
CA THR A 28 39.74 12.61 -11.79
C THR A 28 38.43 12.07 -11.22
N LEU A 29 37.48 11.72 -12.09
CA LEU A 29 36.18 11.15 -11.74
C LEU A 29 36.34 9.80 -11.01
N SER A 30 36.58 9.83 -9.71
CA SER A 30 36.42 8.64 -8.87
C SER A 30 34.94 8.54 -8.49
N SER A 31 34.27 7.49 -8.98
CA SER A 31 32.92 7.15 -8.56
C SER A 31 32.90 7.06 -7.02
N PRO A 32 31.96 7.72 -6.33
CA PRO A 32 31.88 7.64 -4.87
C PRO A 32 31.75 6.18 -4.44
N PRO A 33 32.40 5.76 -3.35
CA PRO A 33 32.39 4.37 -2.94
C PRO A 33 30.95 3.91 -2.67
N ILE A 34 30.54 2.78 -3.26
CA ILE A 34 29.17 2.22 -3.22
C ILE A 34 28.56 2.24 -1.80
N ALA A 35 29.38 2.02 -0.76
CA ALA A 35 28.96 2.09 0.63
C ALA A 35 28.37 3.45 1.04
N THR A 36 28.95 4.57 0.56
CA THR A 36 28.46 5.93 0.82
C THR A 36 27.13 6.19 0.12
N THR A 37 26.97 5.67 -1.09
CA THR A 37 25.71 5.72 -1.85
C THR A 37 24.60 4.98 -1.11
N ILE A 38 24.86 3.75 -0.65
CA ILE A 38 23.88 2.95 0.13
C ILE A 38 23.50 3.66 1.43
N ALA A 39 24.46 4.26 2.14
CA ALA A 39 24.20 5.00 3.36
C ALA A 39 23.27 6.21 3.10
N THR A 40 23.52 6.95 2.02
CA THR A 40 22.69 8.09 1.58
C THR A 40 21.29 7.64 1.18
N LEU A 41 21.15 6.56 0.41
CA LEU A 41 19.85 6.01 0.04
C LEU A 41 19.06 5.54 1.26
N ARG A 42 19.73 4.99 2.27
CA ARG A 42 19.08 4.57 3.52
C ARG A 42 18.55 5.76 4.33
N THR A 43 19.31 6.86 4.43
CA THR A 43 18.85 8.07 5.14
C THR A 43 17.68 8.71 4.42
N LEU A 44 17.76 8.84 3.09
CA LEU A 44 16.66 9.32 2.25
C LEU A 44 15.41 8.45 2.40
N TYR A 45 15.56 7.12 2.39
CA TYR A 45 14.42 6.19 2.49
C TYR A 45 13.69 6.34 3.82
N ASN A 46 14.43 6.42 4.93
CA ASN A 46 13.83 6.62 6.25
C ASN A 46 13.05 7.94 6.34
N ARG A 47 13.55 9.01 5.70
CA ARG A 47 12.87 10.29 5.62
C ARG A 47 11.62 10.21 4.73
N ALA A 48 11.73 9.57 3.56
CA ALA A 48 10.63 9.41 2.62
C ALA A 48 9.50 8.55 3.20
N ALA A 49 9.84 7.46 3.89
CA ALA A 49 8.89 6.60 4.59
C ALA A 49 8.16 7.35 5.71
N ARG A 50 8.86 8.17 6.50
CA ARG A 50 8.22 9.02 7.53
C ARG A 50 7.29 10.05 6.90
N ALA A 51 7.73 10.75 5.85
CA ALA A 51 6.89 11.69 5.12
C ALA A 51 5.63 11.00 4.56
N PHE A 52 5.79 9.78 4.01
CA PHE A 52 4.68 9.00 3.47
C PHE A 52 3.65 8.64 4.54
N LEU A 53 4.11 8.19 5.71
CA LEU A 53 3.24 7.88 6.86
C LEU A 53 2.50 9.11 7.37
N LEU A 54 3.14 10.29 7.34
CA LEU A 54 2.53 11.57 7.69
C LEU A 54 1.65 12.16 6.57
N ARG A 55 1.51 11.45 5.44
CA ARG A 55 0.78 11.89 4.23
C ARG A 55 1.31 13.20 3.64
N ASP A 56 2.60 13.48 3.82
CA ASP A 56 3.29 14.60 3.16
C ASP A 56 3.73 14.16 1.74
N ILE A 57 2.75 14.14 0.83
CA ILE A 57 2.91 13.66 -0.55
C ILE A 57 4.00 14.43 -1.33
N PRO A 58 4.08 15.77 -1.27
CA PRO A 58 5.15 16.52 -1.95
C PRO A 58 6.54 16.14 -1.47
N LEU A 59 6.73 16.02 -0.15
CA LEU A 59 8.02 15.66 0.41
C LEU A 59 8.38 14.21 0.06
N THR A 60 7.43 13.27 0.15
CA THR A 60 7.68 11.88 -0.27
C THR A 60 8.07 11.81 -1.73
N HIS A 61 7.34 12.49 -2.62
CA HIS A 61 7.63 12.50 -4.06
C HIS A 61 9.02 13.09 -4.35
N SER A 62 9.35 14.25 -3.78
CA SER A 62 10.67 14.87 -3.98
C SER A 62 11.83 13.99 -3.50
N LEU A 63 11.65 13.27 -2.39
CA LEU A 63 12.67 12.34 -1.88
C LEU A 63 12.81 11.07 -2.74
N ILE A 64 11.70 10.59 -3.33
CA ILE A 64 11.71 9.49 -4.30
C ILE A 64 12.47 9.90 -5.56
N GLU A 65 12.17 11.08 -6.11
CA GLU A 65 12.88 11.62 -7.28
C GLU A 65 14.39 11.78 -6.99
N ALA A 66 14.75 12.33 -5.83
CA ALA A 66 16.14 12.45 -5.41
C ALA A 66 16.85 11.08 -5.29
N ALA A 67 16.14 10.03 -4.86
CA ALA A 67 16.69 8.69 -4.80
C ALA A 67 16.86 8.06 -6.18
N PHE A 68 15.89 8.23 -7.09
CA PHE A 68 15.96 7.72 -8.45
C PHE A 68 16.94 8.48 -9.35
N ALA A 69 17.37 9.68 -8.97
CA ALA A 69 18.52 10.34 -9.57
C ALA A 69 19.86 9.61 -9.29
N ILE A 70 19.92 8.83 -8.20
CA ILE A 70 21.10 8.06 -7.78
C ILE A 70 20.99 6.59 -8.20
N ILE A 71 19.77 6.07 -8.29
CA ILE A 71 19.47 4.67 -8.58
C ILE A 71 19.26 4.48 -10.09
N TYR A 72 20.13 3.69 -10.72
CA TYR A 72 20.07 3.35 -12.13
C TYR A 72 19.87 1.83 -12.34
N PRO A 73 19.44 1.38 -13.54
CA PRO A 73 19.36 -0.05 -13.88
C PRO A 73 20.71 -0.77 -13.76
N PRO A 74 20.74 -2.10 -13.51
CA PRO A 74 22.01 -2.80 -13.28
C PRO A 74 22.88 -2.82 -14.53
N ASP A 75 24.19 -2.63 -14.40
CA ASP A 75 25.12 -2.93 -15.48
C ASP A 75 25.43 -4.45 -15.53
N VAL A 76 25.58 -5.06 -14.34
CA VAL A 76 25.91 -6.49 -14.17
C VAL A 76 25.11 -7.06 -12.99
N THR A 77 24.78 -8.35 -13.06
CA THR A 77 24.16 -9.12 -11.97
C THR A 77 25.19 -10.11 -11.38
N PRO A 78 25.40 -10.17 -10.05
CA PRO A 78 24.65 -9.49 -8.97
C PRO A 78 25.03 -8.01 -8.79
N ASP A 79 24.06 -7.20 -8.38
CA ASP A 79 24.23 -5.76 -8.15
C ASP A 79 24.12 -5.39 -6.66
N ALA A 80 25.01 -4.49 -6.21
CA ALA A 80 25.09 -4.00 -4.84
C ALA A 80 23.91 -3.08 -4.46
N LEU A 81 23.26 -2.42 -5.42
CA LEU A 81 22.10 -1.55 -5.21
C LEU A 81 20.76 -2.28 -5.37
N SER A 82 20.76 -3.59 -5.62
CA SER A 82 19.57 -4.39 -5.90
C SER A 82 18.50 -4.28 -4.80
N ASP A 83 18.91 -4.35 -3.54
CA ASP A 83 18.03 -4.18 -2.38
C ASP A 83 17.49 -2.75 -2.25
N GLN A 84 18.28 -1.75 -2.59
CA GLN A 84 17.85 -0.35 -2.55
C GLN A 84 16.83 -0.09 -3.67
N ARG A 85 17.10 -0.55 -4.90
CA ARG A 85 16.16 -0.51 -6.02
C ARG A 85 14.81 -1.11 -5.65
N ARG A 86 14.83 -2.33 -5.07
CA ARG A 86 13.62 -3.01 -4.60
C ARG A 86 12.83 -2.16 -3.61
N LYS A 87 13.48 -1.64 -2.57
CA LYS A 87 12.80 -0.84 -1.52
C LYS A 87 12.20 0.45 -2.07
N TRP A 88 12.98 1.19 -2.87
CA TRP A 88 12.53 2.46 -3.44
C TRP A 88 11.40 2.29 -4.45
N ASP A 89 11.44 1.23 -5.27
CA ASP A 89 10.37 0.97 -6.22
C ASP A 89 9.06 0.57 -5.53
N ILE A 90 9.14 -0.26 -4.47
CA ILE A 90 7.96 -0.58 -3.64
C ILE A 90 7.34 0.70 -3.07
N LEU A 91 8.15 1.61 -2.52
CA LEU A 91 7.66 2.88 -1.97
C LEU A 91 7.01 3.75 -3.07
N ARG A 92 7.61 3.81 -4.26
CA ARG A 92 7.08 4.55 -5.41
C ARG A 92 5.73 3.99 -5.90
N ILE A 93 5.64 2.68 -6.12
CA ILE A 93 4.39 2.01 -6.53
C ILE A 93 3.30 2.24 -5.48
N THR A 94 3.65 2.12 -4.19
CA THR A 94 2.71 2.34 -3.08
C THR A 94 2.23 3.78 -3.02
N LEU A 95 3.12 4.76 -3.22
CA LEU A 95 2.74 6.18 -3.27
C LEU A 95 1.77 6.44 -4.43
N GLU A 96 2.15 6.03 -5.65
CA GLU A 96 1.37 6.31 -6.86
C GLU A 96 -0.02 5.65 -6.80
N SER A 97 -0.12 4.38 -6.40
CA SER A 97 -1.40 3.70 -6.21
C SER A 97 -2.24 4.31 -5.07
N THR A 98 -1.60 4.81 -4.01
CA THR A 98 -2.31 5.49 -2.91
C THR A 98 -2.90 6.81 -3.33
N VAL A 99 -2.12 7.65 -4.02
CA VAL A 99 -2.59 8.93 -4.54
C VAL A 99 -3.70 8.73 -5.56
N TYR A 100 -3.59 7.70 -6.40
CA TYR A 100 -4.62 7.39 -7.39
C TYR A 100 -5.96 6.97 -6.74
N THR A 101 -5.91 6.06 -5.76
CA THR A 101 -7.13 5.51 -5.12
C THR A 101 -7.67 6.35 -3.97
N SER A 102 -6.87 7.25 -3.43
CA SER A 102 -7.21 8.09 -2.28
C SER A 102 -6.52 9.45 -2.42
N PRO A 103 -6.93 10.26 -3.40
CA PRO A 103 -6.28 11.54 -3.66
C PRO A 103 -6.45 12.49 -2.46
N PRO A 104 -5.45 13.36 -2.20
CA PRO A 104 -5.58 14.37 -1.16
C PRO A 104 -6.71 15.35 -1.50
N SER A 105 -7.41 15.85 -0.48
CA SER A 105 -8.53 16.79 -0.67
C SER A 105 -8.08 18.13 -1.30
N SER A 106 -6.83 18.53 -1.09
CA SER A 106 -6.23 19.72 -1.69
C SER A 106 -5.49 19.37 -2.98
N HIS A 107 -6.13 19.58 -4.13
CA HIS A 107 -5.49 19.37 -5.44
C HIS A 107 -4.25 20.24 -5.65
N ASP A 108 -4.19 21.44 -5.06
CA ASP A 108 -3.04 22.35 -5.19
C ASP A 108 -1.76 21.81 -4.54
N ALA A 109 -1.89 20.92 -3.56
CA ALA A 109 -0.74 20.34 -2.88
C ALA A 109 -0.11 19.17 -3.66
N LEU A 110 -0.69 18.69 -4.76
CA LEU A 110 -0.15 17.53 -5.47
C LEU A 110 0.95 17.91 -6.48
N PRO A 111 2.10 17.22 -6.52
CA PRO A 111 3.08 17.38 -7.59
C PRO A 111 2.48 17.14 -8.98
N GLU A 112 2.89 17.94 -9.97
CA GLU A 112 2.39 17.88 -11.36
C GLU A 112 2.46 16.47 -11.99
N PRO A 113 3.57 15.69 -11.87
CA PRO A 113 3.62 14.33 -12.41
C PRO A 113 2.61 13.36 -11.79
N LEU A 114 2.19 13.61 -10.54
CA LEU A 114 1.16 12.81 -9.88
C LEU A 114 -0.24 13.25 -10.30
N LYS A 115 -0.45 14.54 -10.59
CA LYS A 115 -1.71 15.04 -11.19
C LYS A 115 -1.96 14.41 -12.56
N GLU A 116 -0.93 14.37 -13.41
CA GLU A 116 -1.03 13.74 -14.73
C GLU A 116 -1.44 12.27 -14.64
N LYS A 117 -0.82 11.52 -13.71
CA LYS A 117 -1.16 10.11 -13.46
C LYS A 117 -2.57 9.92 -12.92
N GLN A 118 -3.12 10.89 -12.20
CA GLN A 118 -4.49 10.83 -11.68
C GLN A 118 -5.55 10.90 -12.80
N VAL A 119 -5.21 11.49 -13.94
CA VAL A 119 -6.11 11.58 -15.12
C VAL A 119 -6.04 10.33 -16.00
N GLN A 120 -5.05 9.45 -15.77
CA GLN A 120 -4.91 8.21 -16.54
C GLN A 120 -5.97 7.18 -16.14
N THR A 121 -6.25 6.23 -17.04
CA THR A 121 -7.07 5.07 -16.68
C THR A 121 -6.33 4.15 -15.70
N PRO A 122 -7.06 3.36 -14.88
CA PRO A 122 -6.48 2.34 -14.00
C PRO A 122 -5.43 1.45 -14.69
N GLN A 123 -5.79 1.00 -15.90
CA GLN A 123 -4.97 0.13 -16.74
C GLN A 123 -3.70 0.84 -17.16
N ALA A 124 -3.81 2.06 -17.71
CA ALA A 124 -2.67 2.82 -18.18
C ALA A 124 -1.67 3.14 -17.06
N LEU A 125 -2.17 3.48 -15.86
CA LEU A 125 -1.34 3.66 -14.68
C LEU A 125 -0.55 2.39 -14.36
N LEU A 126 -1.22 1.25 -14.23
CA LEU A 126 -0.60 -0.02 -13.84
C LEU A 126 0.39 -0.53 -14.90
N THR A 127 0.07 -0.39 -16.19
CA THR A 127 0.98 -0.71 -17.29
C THR A 127 2.23 0.18 -17.24
N THR A 128 2.07 1.47 -16.95
CA THR A 128 3.20 2.40 -16.80
C THR A 128 4.07 2.05 -15.60
N LEU A 129 3.46 1.71 -14.46
CA LEU A 129 4.17 1.24 -13.26
C LEU A 129 4.97 -0.03 -13.56
N HIS A 130 4.33 -1.02 -14.20
CA HIS A 130 4.96 -2.28 -14.57
C HIS A 130 6.15 -2.07 -15.52
N ALA A 131 5.95 -1.34 -16.62
CA ALA A 131 7.01 -1.04 -17.59
C ALA A 131 8.20 -0.32 -16.94
N ARG A 132 7.94 0.61 -16.03
CA ARG A 132 8.98 1.34 -15.30
C ARG A 132 9.76 0.43 -14.34
N SER A 133 9.09 -0.48 -13.65
CA SER A 133 9.75 -1.49 -12.82
C SER A 133 10.59 -2.44 -13.66
N LEU A 134 10.09 -2.92 -14.80
CA LEU A 134 10.89 -3.75 -15.72
C LEU A 134 12.15 -3.03 -16.19
N ALA A 135 12.03 -1.77 -16.61
CA ALA A 135 13.17 -0.96 -17.03
C ALA A 135 14.20 -0.74 -15.90
N LEU A 136 13.74 -0.64 -14.65
CA LEU A 136 14.58 -0.43 -13.48
C LEU A 136 15.40 -1.69 -13.10
N PHE A 137 14.86 -2.88 -13.31
CA PHE A 137 15.50 -4.13 -12.92
C PHE A 137 16.19 -4.87 -14.07
N THR A 138 15.86 -4.59 -15.32
CA THR A 138 16.50 -5.20 -16.49
C THR A 138 17.92 -4.64 -16.66
N PRO A 139 18.96 -5.49 -16.79
CA PRO A 139 20.32 -5.04 -17.02
C PRO A 139 20.47 -4.17 -18.27
N VAL A 140 21.40 -3.22 -18.25
CA VAL A 140 21.62 -2.25 -19.33
C VAL A 140 21.95 -2.93 -20.66
N ASN A 141 22.65 -4.07 -20.61
CA ASN A 141 23.04 -4.84 -21.79
C ASN A 141 21.86 -5.57 -22.45
N GLU A 142 20.73 -5.71 -21.75
CA GLU A 142 19.53 -6.43 -22.21
C GLU A 142 18.34 -5.50 -22.47
N LYS A 143 18.58 -4.18 -22.51
CA LYS A 143 17.54 -3.14 -22.65
C LYS A 143 16.60 -3.31 -23.83
N GLN A 144 16.98 -4.07 -24.87
CA GLN A 144 16.13 -4.29 -26.03
C GLN A 144 14.87 -5.09 -25.69
N ASN A 145 14.87 -5.88 -24.62
CA ASN A 145 13.71 -6.65 -24.17
C ASN A 145 13.55 -6.51 -22.66
N ALA A 146 12.71 -5.56 -22.22
CA ALA A 146 12.30 -5.46 -20.82
C ALA A 146 11.79 -6.83 -20.34
N ASN A 147 12.52 -7.48 -19.44
CA ASN A 147 12.33 -8.89 -19.11
C ASN A 147 11.87 -9.04 -17.66
N SER A 148 10.67 -9.58 -17.48
CA SER A 148 10.05 -9.83 -16.17
C SER A 148 10.85 -10.82 -15.31
N ALA A 149 11.73 -11.63 -15.89
CA ALA A 149 12.63 -12.52 -15.17
C ALA A 149 13.52 -11.79 -14.14
N TYR A 150 13.86 -10.52 -14.39
CA TYR A 150 14.68 -9.72 -13.49
C TYR A 150 13.91 -9.07 -12.35
N LEU A 151 12.58 -9.06 -12.41
CA LEU A 151 11.72 -8.38 -11.46
C LEU A 151 11.71 -9.13 -10.12
N PRO A 152 12.08 -8.49 -8.99
CA PRO A 152 12.01 -9.12 -7.68
C PRO A 152 10.56 -9.46 -7.32
N SER A 153 10.34 -10.63 -6.72
CA SER A 153 9.00 -11.12 -6.35
C SER A 153 8.24 -10.13 -5.46
N GLN A 154 8.92 -9.39 -4.57
CA GLN A 154 8.27 -8.39 -3.72
C GLN A 154 7.77 -7.17 -4.51
N VAL A 155 8.46 -6.77 -5.58
CA VAL A 155 7.99 -5.69 -6.46
C VAL A 155 6.79 -6.16 -7.26
N LEU A 156 6.86 -7.38 -7.82
CA LEU A 156 5.74 -8.03 -8.52
C LEU A 156 4.50 -8.10 -7.63
N ILE A 157 4.63 -8.62 -6.40
CA ILE A 157 3.56 -8.67 -5.40
C ILE A 157 2.96 -7.28 -5.15
N THR A 158 3.80 -6.25 -5.05
CA THR A 158 3.34 -4.87 -4.81
C THR A 158 2.57 -4.31 -6.01
N LEU A 159 3.00 -4.60 -7.24
CA LEU A 159 2.27 -4.25 -8.47
C LEU A 159 0.91 -4.95 -8.53
N VAL A 160 0.86 -6.24 -8.20
CA VAL A 160 -0.38 -7.03 -8.16
C VAL A 160 -1.34 -6.49 -7.10
N TYR A 161 -0.86 -6.19 -5.89
CA TYR A 161 -1.70 -5.55 -4.88
C TYR A 161 -2.19 -4.17 -5.33
N SER A 162 -1.37 -3.42 -6.06
CA SER A 162 -1.81 -2.15 -6.65
C SER A 162 -2.92 -2.36 -7.67
N SER A 163 -2.86 -3.43 -8.48
CA SER A 163 -3.92 -3.77 -9.43
C SER A 163 -5.25 -4.11 -8.73
N LEU A 164 -5.19 -4.87 -7.64
CA LEU A 164 -6.37 -5.17 -6.81
C LEU A 164 -6.93 -3.92 -6.14
N ARG A 165 -6.05 -3.02 -5.69
CA ARG A 165 -6.44 -1.77 -5.00
C ARG A 165 -7.12 -0.78 -5.94
N VAL A 166 -6.70 -0.73 -7.20
CA VAL A 166 -7.28 0.14 -8.24
C VAL A 166 -8.45 -0.57 -8.97
N ASP A 167 -8.89 -1.73 -8.46
CA ASP A 167 -9.98 -2.53 -9.01
C ASP A 167 -9.78 -2.93 -10.49
N CYS A 168 -8.54 -3.29 -10.82
CA CYS A 168 -8.15 -3.76 -12.16
C CYS A 168 -7.40 -5.10 -12.09
N PRO A 169 -8.06 -6.18 -11.65
CA PRO A 169 -7.43 -7.50 -11.49
C PRO A 169 -6.93 -8.10 -12.81
N ASP A 170 -7.51 -7.74 -13.96
CA ASP A 170 -7.06 -8.20 -15.28
C ASP A 170 -5.58 -7.85 -15.56
N VAL A 171 -5.18 -6.62 -15.22
CA VAL A 171 -3.78 -6.19 -15.39
C VAL A 171 -2.88 -6.93 -14.42
N GLY A 172 -3.36 -7.22 -13.19
CA GLY A 172 -2.65 -8.06 -12.24
C GLY A 172 -2.41 -9.48 -12.76
N ARG A 173 -3.41 -10.08 -13.43
CA ARG A 173 -3.27 -11.37 -14.13
C ARG A 173 -2.18 -11.30 -15.20
N ILE A 174 -2.22 -10.31 -16.10
CA ILE A 174 -1.23 -10.15 -17.17
C ILE A 174 0.19 -10.01 -16.62
N ILE A 175 0.37 -9.22 -15.56
CA ILE A 175 1.66 -9.02 -14.90
C ILE A 175 2.22 -10.33 -14.32
N ILE A 176 1.36 -11.14 -13.68
CA ILE A 176 1.77 -12.43 -13.13
C ILE A 176 2.08 -13.44 -14.25
N GLU A 177 1.24 -13.55 -15.27
CA GLU A 177 1.44 -14.48 -16.38
C GLU A 177 2.72 -14.13 -17.17
N ASP A 178 2.98 -12.84 -17.44
CA ASP A 178 4.24 -12.41 -18.06
C ASP A 178 5.45 -12.76 -17.20
N TRP A 179 5.36 -12.60 -15.87
CA TRP A 179 6.42 -13.03 -14.95
C TRP A 179 6.62 -14.56 -14.93
N LEU A 180 5.53 -15.33 -14.86
CA LEU A 180 5.57 -16.79 -14.87
C LEU A 180 6.16 -17.34 -16.17
N SER A 181 5.82 -16.74 -17.32
CA SER A 181 6.27 -17.20 -18.64
C SER A 181 7.77 -17.01 -18.90
N ARG A 182 8.40 -16.03 -18.24
CA ARG A 182 9.83 -15.70 -18.42
C ARG A 182 10.70 -16.10 -17.23
N ARG A 183 10.11 -16.63 -16.16
CA ARG A 183 10.88 -16.99 -14.98
C ARG A 183 11.81 -18.16 -15.29
N ASP A 184 13.10 -17.92 -15.11
CA ASP A 184 14.08 -18.99 -15.06
C ASP A 184 14.29 -19.42 -13.60
N VAL A 185 13.94 -20.68 -13.32
CA VAL A 185 14.07 -21.33 -12.01
C VAL A 185 15.51 -21.27 -11.49
N SER A 186 16.50 -21.35 -12.38
CA SER A 186 17.93 -21.32 -12.02
C SER A 186 18.35 -19.97 -11.44
N PHE A 187 17.92 -18.85 -12.02
CA PHE A 187 18.27 -17.51 -11.51
C PHE A 187 17.58 -17.19 -10.17
N SER A 188 16.38 -17.73 -9.96
CA SER A 188 15.60 -17.42 -8.76
C SER A 188 16.23 -18.01 -7.48
N THR A 189 16.84 -19.20 -7.57
CA THR A 189 17.46 -19.87 -6.42
C THR A 189 18.74 -19.19 -5.90
N LEU A 190 19.50 -18.56 -6.79
CA LEU A 190 20.76 -17.89 -6.43
C LEU A 190 20.54 -16.51 -5.79
N ARG A 191 19.42 -15.86 -6.12
CA ARG A 191 19.17 -14.45 -5.79
C ARG A 191 18.41 -14.29 -4.48
N ASP A 192 17.48 -15.20 -4.20
CA ASP A 192 16.75 -15.29 -2.92
C ASP A 192 17.53 -16.15 -1.93
N GLY A 193 18.71 -15.69 -1.50
CA GLY A 193 19.48 -16.37 -0.46
C GLY A 193 18.66 -16.55 0.82
N GLU A 194 18.12 -17.76 1.04
CA GLU A 194 17.46 -18.40 2.19
C GLU A 194 16.39 -17.61 3.01
N ALA A 195 16.42 -16.28 3.04
CA ALA A 195 15.57 -15.43 3.87
C ALA A 195 14.22 -15.07 3.22
N THR A 196 14.10 -15.20 1.90
CA THR A 196 12.88 -14.85 1.12
C THR A 196 12.24 -16.03 0.39
N GLY A 197 12.53 -17.26 0.81
CA GLY A 197 12.12 -18.55 0.19
C GLY A 197 10.62 -18.85 0.08
N GLY A 198 9.74 -17.84 0.10
CA GLY A 198 8.30 -17.96 -0.17
C GLY A 198 7.79 -16.95 -1.20
N GLY A 199 8.67 -16.26 -1.94
CA GLY A 199 8.26 -15.26 -2.93
C GLY A 199 7.35 -15.85 -4.00
N TYR A 200 7.76 -16.96 -4.62
CA TYR A 200 6.96 -17.66 -5.63
C TYR A 200 5.63 -18.19 -5.08
N GLU A 201 5.67 -18.89 -3.94
CA GLU A 201 4.46 -19.37 -3.26
C GLU A 201 3.48 -18.22 -3.01
N LYS A 202 3.98 -17.06 -2.59
CA LYS A 202 3.13 -15.89 -2.34
C LYS A 202 2.55 -15.28 -3.62
N VAL A 203 3.30 -15.28 -4.72
CA VAL A 203 2.80 -14.86 -6.04
C VAL A 203 1.67 -15.78 -6.49
N LEU A 204 1.83 -17.11 -6.35
CA LEU A 204 0.77 -18.05 -6.70
C LEU A 204 -0.46 -17.97 -5.79
N GLU A 205 -0.24 -17.72 -4.49
CA GLU A 205 -1.33 -17.45 -3.55
C GLU A 205 -2.17 -16.25 -4.00
N LEU A 206 -1.49 -15.15 -4.35
CA LEU A 206 -2.15 -13.94 -4.87
C LEU A 206 -2.86 -14.20 -6.18
N TYR A 207 -2.22 -14.93 -7.09
CA TYR A 207 -2.77 -15.26 -8.40
C TYR A 207 -4.07 -16.05 -8.27
N CYS A 208 -4.01 -17.19 -7.58
CA CYS A 208 -5.11 -18.14 -7.52
C CYS A 208 -6.23 -17.66 -6.59
N LEU A 209 -5.87 -17.13 -5.41
CA LEU A 209 -6.86 -16.83 -4.37
C LEU A 209 -7.40 -15.41 -4.41
N GLN A 210 -6.70 -14.45 -5.04
CA GLN A 210 -7.12 -13.05 -5.07
C GLN A 210 -7.44 -12.56 -6.47
N ILE A 211 -6.56 -12.79 -7.45
CA ILE A 211 -6.77 -12.29 -8.82
C ILE A 211 -7.82 -13.12 -9.55
N LEU A 212 -7.60 -14.44 -9.68
CA LEU A 212 -8.52 -15.30 -10.43
C LEU A 212 -9.90 -15.43 -9.77
N SER A 213 -9.96 -15.36 -8.43
CA SER A 213 -11.24 -15.33 -7.71
C SER A 213 -12.03 -14.04 -7.97
N LYS A 214 -11.35 -12.89 -8.05
CA LYS A 214 -11.96 -11.60 -8.42
C LYS A 214 -12.43 -11.56 -9.87
N LEU A 215 -11.76 -12.29 -10.76
CA LEU A 215 -12.14 -12.47 -12.16
C LEU A 215 -13.18 -13.58 -12.37
N GLU A 216 -13.63 -14.23 -11.29
CA GLU A 216 -14.54 -15.39 -11.32
C GLU A 216 -14.03 -16.58 -12.16
N GLN A 217 -12.72 -16.65 -12.39
CA GLN A 217 -12.04 -17.71 -13.15
C GLN A 217 -11.66 -18.88 -12.25
N TRP A 218 -12.63 -19.42 -11.52
CA TRP A 218 -12.43 -20.46 -10.50
C TRP A 218 -11.91 -21.77 -11.09
N ASP A 219 -12.46 -22.20 -12.22
CA ASP A 219 -12.09 -23.47 -12.86
C ASP A 219 -10.67 -23.41 -13.39
N TYR A 220 -10.29 -22.27 -14.00
CA TYR A 220 -8.94 -22.02 -14.45
C TYR A 220 -7.93 -22.01 -13.29
N ALA A 221 -8.29 -21.41 -12.14
CA ALA A 221 -7.43 -21.44 -10.95
C ALA A 221 -7.23 -22.87 -10.40
N GLN A 222 -8.28 -23.70 -10.45
CA GLN A 222 -8.20 -25.10 -10.03
C GLN A 222 -7.31 -25.92 -10.98
N GLU A 223 -7.50 -25.77 -12.29
CA GLU A 223 -6.72 -26.43 -13.34
C GLU A 223 -5.23 -26.02 -13.24
N PHE A 224 -4.96 -24.72 -13.09
CA PHE A 224 -3.60 -24.22 -12.88
C PHE A 224 -2.93 -24.89 -11.67
N LEU A 225 -3.61 -24.98 -10.53
CA LEU A 225 -3.11 -25.66 -9.33
C LEU A 225 -3.02 -27.18 -9.47
N GLU A 226 -3.63 -27.80 -10.48
CA GLU A 226 -3.49 -29.23 -10.75
C GLU A 226 -2.17 -29.52 -11.46
N TYR A 227 -1.85 -28.69 -12.47
CA TYR A 227 -0.65 -28.82 -13.29
C TYR A 227 0.61 -28.15 -12.70
N GLU A 228 0.47 -27.33 -11.66
CA GLU A 228 1.60 -26.67 -11.00
C GLU A 228 2.55 -27.68 -10.34
N GLY A 229 3.79 -27.76 -10.84
CA GLY A 229 4.81 -28.73 -10.43
C GLY A 229 5.83 -28.20 -9.43
N GLU A 230 6.06 -26.88 -9.39
CA GLU A 230 7.11 -26.27 -8.57
C GLU A 230 6.68 -26.06 -7.11
N LEU A 231 5.37 -25.93 -6.87
CA LEU A 231 4.81 -25.75 -5.55
C LEU A 231 4.79 -27.06 -4.75
N SER A 232 5.14 -26.99 -3.46
CA SER A 232 5.04 -28.14 -2.55
C SER A 232 3.62 -28.71 -2.54
N ALA A 233 3.48 -30.05 -2.50
CA ALA A 233 2.17 -30.71 -2.51
C ALA A 233 1.27 -30.22 -1.37
N ALA A 234 1.85 -29.97 -0.19
CA ALA A 234 1.12 -29.45 0.96
C ALA A 234 0.56 -28.03 0.73
N SER A 235 1.37 -27.12 0.17
CA SER A 235 0.94 -25.76 -0.17
C SER A 235 -0.13 -25.78 -1.27
N ARG A 236 0.03 -26.65 -2.28
CA ARG A 236 -0.93 -26.81 -3.38
C ARG A 236 -2.29 -27.28 -2.91
N GLU A 237 -2.34 -28.30 -2.05
CA GLU A 237 -3.59 -28.77 -1.44
C GLU A 237 -4.21 -27.73 -0.51
N SER A 238 -3.38 -26.97 0.22
CA SER A 238 -3.85 -25.83 1.00
C SER A 238 -4.52 -24.76 0.13
N PHE A 239 -3.92 -24.41 -1.02
CA PHE A 239 -4.49 -23.45 -1.96
C PHE A 239 -5.78 -23.97 -2.60
N LYS A 240 -5.84 -25.23 -3.04
CA LYS A 240 -7.08 -25.84 -3.56
C LYS A 240 -8.21 -25.80 -2.53
N LYS A 241 -7.92 -26.11 -1.26
CA LYS A 241 -8.90 -26.04 -0.17
C LYS A 241 -9.38 -24.60 0.06
N ALA A 242 -8.46 -23.64 0.11
CA ALA A 242 -8.80 -22.23 0.27
C ALA A 242 -9.66 -21.71 -0.89
N LEU A 243 -9.32 -22.08 -2.13
CA LEU A 243 -10.06 -21.71 -3.34
C LEU A 243 -11.51 -22.23 -3.30
N LYS A 244 -11.70 -23.52 -2.97
CA LYS A 244 -13.05 -24.12 -2.81
C LYS A 244 -13.87 -23.43 -1.73
N SER A 245 -13.23 -23.05 -0.61
CA SER A 245 -13.88 -22.30 0.45
C SER A 245 -14.35 -20.92 -0.02
N LEU A 246 -13.48 -20.18 -0.72
CA LEU A 246 -13.82 -18.86 -1.28
C LEU A 246 -14.94 -18.95 -2.33
N GLN A 247 -14.90 -19.98 -3.17
CA GLN A 247 -15.94 -20.21 -4.18
C GLN A 247 -17.30 -20.52 -3.52
N ALA A 248 -17.32 -21.33 -2.46
CA ALA A 248 -18.55 -21.63 -1.72
C ALA A 248 -19.11 -20.38 -1.03
N GLU A 249 -18.25 -19.54 -0.47
CA GLU A 249 -18.63 -18.26 0.13
C GLU A 249 -19.23 -17.31 -0.91
N ALA A 250 -18.57 -17.13 -2.07
CA ALA A 250 -19.06 -16.29 -3.16
C ALA A 250 -20.41 -16.78 -3.73
N ARG A 251 -20.60 -18.09 -3.85
CA ARG A 251 -21.91 -18.66 -4.27
C ARG A 251 -23.00 -18.42 -3.24
N SER A 252 -22.65 -18.46 -1.96
CA SER A 252 -23.61 -18.23 -0.88
C SER A 252 -24.04 -16.76 -0.83
N SER A 253 -23.14 -15.81 -1.05
CA SER A 253 -23.48 -14.38 -1.05
C SER A 253 -24.42 -13.99 -2.20
N LEU A 254 -24.25 -14.59 -3.38
CA LEU A 254 -25.15 -14.39 -4.52
C LEU A 254 -26.59 -14.84 -4.22
N GLN A 255 -26.76 -15.98 -3.54
CA GLN A 255 -28.09 -16.49 -3.19
C GLN A 255 -28.88 -15.55 -2.27
N TYR A 256 -28.22 -14.79 -1.40
CA TYR A 256 -28.89 -13.83 -0.51
C TYR A 256 -29.32 -12.55 -1.22
N ALA A 257 -28.61 -12.11 -2.25
CA ALA A 257 -28.94 -10.91 -3.01
C ALA A 257 -30.25 -11.09 -3.82
N ASP A 258 -30.46 -12.26 -4.42
CA ASP A 258 -31.68 -12.53 -5.19
C ASP A 258 -32.93 -12.67 -4.31
N ALA A 259 -32.79 -13.22 -3.09
CA ALA A 259 -33.91 -13.39 -2.18
C ALA A 259 -34.47 -12.05 -1.64
N THR A 260 -33.65 -11.01 -1.57
CA THR A 260 -34.06 -9.68 -1.08
C THR A 260 -34.83 -8.88 -2.13
N LEU A 261 -34.58 -9.08 -3.43
CA LEU A 261 -35.35 -8.43 -4.49
C LEU A 261 -36.79 -8.97 -4.63
N LEU A 262 -37.01 -10.24 -4.29
CA LEU A 262 -38.33 -10.87 -4.36
C LEU A 262 -39.22 -10.61 -3.13
N SER A 263 -38.65 -10.08 -2.04
CA SER A 263 -39.39 -9.79 -0.80
C SER A 263 -39.74 -8.32 -0.63
N SER A 264 -39.66 -7.49 -1.69
CA SER A 264 -40.27 -6.16 -1.65
C SER A 264 -41.78 -6.34 -1.46
N PRO A 265 -42.35 -5.95 -0.30
CA PRO A 265 -43.76 -6.10 -0.06
C PRO A 265 -44.49 -5.24 -1.09
N LYS A 266 -45.27 -5.91 -1.94
CA LYS A 266 -46.29 -5.29 -2.79
C LYS A 266 -47.06 -4.32 -1.89
N ALA A 267 -46.77 -3.03 -1.98
CA ALA A 267 -47.61 -2.02 -1.38
C ALA A 267 -49.01 -2.25 -1.95
N PRO A 268 -50.05 -2.43 -1.12
CA PRO A 268 -51.39 -2.67 -1.62
C PRO A 268 -51.78 -1.49 -2.49
N TRP A 269 -51.99 -1.77 -3.78
CA TRP A 269 -52.50 -0.80 -4.73
C TRP A 269 -53.87 -0.35 -4.24
N SER A 270 -53.90 0.84 -3.65
CA SER A 270 -55.11 1.63 -3.51
C SER A 270 -55.66 1.88 -4.91
N SER A 271 -56.71 1.15 -5.25
CA SER A 271 -57.59 1.36 -6.39
C SER A 271 -58.07 2.82 -6.42
N ARG A 272 -57.41 3.65 -7.24
CA ARG A 272 -58.00 4.90 -7.74
C ARG A 272 -58.41 4.71 -9.19
N SER A 273 -59.62 5.19 -9.44
CA SER A 273 -60.53 4.85 -10.52
C SER A 273 -60.04 5.22 -11.91
N CYS A 274 -60.41 4.37 -12.87
CA CYS A 274 -60.34 4.59 -14.31
C CYS A 274 -60.90 5.95 -14.74
N SER A 275 -60.21 6.57 -15.69
CA SER A 275 -60.83 7.41 -16.73
C SER A 275 -60.27 6.95 -18.09
N PRO A 276 -61.11 6.76 -19.12
CA PRO A 276 -60.69 6.19 -20.40
C PRO A 276 -60.31 7.28 -21.41
N ALA A 277 -59.24 7.06 -22.17
CA ALA A 277 -59.06 7.68 -23.48
C ALA A 277 -58.23 6.71 -24.36
N PRO A 278 -58.74 6.30 -25.54
CA PRO A 278 -58.04 5.39 -26.44
C PRO A 278 -57.30 6.14 -27.55
N SER A 279 -56.09 5.70 -27.87
CA SER A 279 -55.43 5.86 -29.18
C SER A 279 -54.31 4.81 -29.21
N SER A 280 -54.46 3.68 -29.91
CA SER A 280 -54.32 3.53 -31.37
C SER A 280 -53.02 4.11 -31.90
N SER A 281 -51.99 3.28 -32.06
CA SER A 281 -51.36 3.04 -33.37
C SER A 281 -50.12 2.15 -33.27
N SER A 282 -50.16 1.07 -34.05
CA SER A 282 -49.04 0.22 -34.45
C SER A 282 -48.08 0.93 -35.41
N SER A 283 -46.81 0.52 -35.43
CA SER A 283 -45.86 0.46 -36.59
C SER A 283 -44.48 0.11 -36.02
N SER A 284 -43.88 -1.06 -36.18
CA SER A 284 -43.36 -1.76 -37.36
C SER A 284 -42.20 -1.05 -38.08
N SER A 285 -41.13 -1.83 -38.35
CA SER A 285 -40.00 -1.62 -39.31
C SER A 285 -38.90 -0.64 -38.87
N SER A 286 -37.63 -0.71 -39.25
CA SER A 286 -36.74 -1.69 -39.91
C SER A 286 -35.34 -1.04 -39.97
N LEU A 287 -34.29 -1.88 -40.01
CA LEU A 287 -32.94 -1.75 -40.60
C LEU A 287 -32.44 -0.42 -41.24
N SER A 288 -31.11 -0.21 -41.09
CA SER A 288 -30.18 0.63 -41.89
C SER A 288 -30.25 2.15 -41.62
N THR A 289 -29.20 2.99 -41.61
CA THR A 289 -27.81 2.97 -42.10
C THR A 289 -27.09 4.22 -41.55
N THR A 290 -25.77 4.14 -41.42
CA THR A 290 -24.74 5.21 -41.47
C THR A 290 -25.20 6.66 -41.72
N SER A 291 -24.88 7.58 -40.82
CA SER A 291 -24.78 9.02 -41.14
C SER A 291 -23.72 9.72 -40.29
N THR A 292 -22.71 10.21 -41.00
CA THR A 292 -21.64 11.10 -40.58
C THR A 292 -22.19 12.52 -40.43
N ASN A 293 -22.02 13.17 -39.29
CA ASN A 293 -22.17 14.63 -39.18
C ASN A 293 -21.03 15.24 -38.36
N THR A 294 -20.15 15.89 -39.12
CA THR A 294 -19.20 16.93 -38.74
C THR A 294 -19.89 18.15 -38.11
N VAL A 295 -19.38 18.63 -36.98
CA VAL A 295 -19.71 19.93 -36.38
C VAL A 295 -18.47 20.83 -36.49
N VAL A 296 -18.62 21.99 -37.12
CA VAL A 296 -17.62 23.07 -37.30
C VAL A 296 -18.23 24.37 -36.73
N PRO A 297 -17.43 25.31 -36.19
CA PRO A 297 -17.87 26.25 -35.16
C PRO A 297 -18.43 27.56 -35.71
N SER A 298 -19.43 28.11 -35.02
CA SER A 298 -19.97 29.44 -35.25
C SER A 298 -19.18 30.49 -34.48
N THR A 299 -18.41 31.28 -35.24
CA THR A 299 -17.89 32.59 -34.88
C THR A 299 -19.01 33.63 -34.96
N VAL A 300 -19.11 34.53 -33.97
CA VAL A 300 -19.87 35.79 -34.12
C VAL A 300 -18.98 36.95 -33.71
N ARG A 301 -18.83 37.85 -34.68
CA ARG A 301 -18.09 39.11 -34.69
C ARG A 301 -19.12 40.24 -34.58
N GLY A 302 -18.89 41.20 -33.71
CA GLY A 302 -19.75 42.38 -33.55
C GLY A 302 -18.97 43.57 -32.98
N PRO A 303 -18.87 44.73 -33.69
CA PRO A 303 -17.95 45.84 -33.39
C PRO A 303 -18.64 47.10 -32.84
N GLN A 304 -17.87 47.95 -32.14
CA GLN A 304 -17.90 49.44 -32.17
C GLN A 304 -16.91 49.95 -31.10
N GLN A 305 -15.70 50.42 -31.44
CA GLN A 305 -15.34 51.80 -31.82
C GLN A 305 -15.85 52.88 -30.85
N HIS A 306 -14.94 53.50 -30.09
CA HIS A 306 -14.72 54.95 -30.10
C HIS A 306 -13.31 55.30 -29.55
N HIS A 307 -12.70 56.27 -30.23
CA HIS A 307 -11.40 56.91 -30.05
C HIS A 307 -11.23 57.57 -28.66
N SER A 308 -10.05 57.80 -28.06
CA SER A 308 -8.90 58.55 -28.57
C SER A 308 -7.62 58.38 -27.70
N THR A 309 -6.48 58.31 -28.39
CA THR A 309 -5.08 58.75 -28.12
C THR A 309 -4.78 59.80 -27.01
N PRO A 310 -3.49 60.12 -26.68
CA PRO A 310 -2.21 59.41 -26.91
C PRO A 310 -1.22 59.38 -25.71
N THR A 311 -0.15 58.62 -25.92
CA THR A 311 1.17 58.58 -25.25
C THR A 311 1.79 59.95 -24.90
N PRO A 312 2.72 60.02 -23.93
CA PRO A 312 4.13 60.12 -24.36
C PRO A 312 5.16 59.34 -23.51
N LEU A 313 6.27 59.03 -24.18
CA LEU A 313 7.57 58.58 -23.66
C LEU A 313 8.35 59.75 -23.06
N VAL A 314 9.01 59.59 -21.90
CA VAL A 314 10.33 60.19 -21.58
C VAL A 314 11.07 59.30 -20.56
N ALA A 315 12.40 59.32 -20.69
CA ALA A 315 13.42 58.50 -20.06
C ALA A 315 13.99 59.05 -18.73
N ALA A 316 14.87 58.21 -18.16
CA ALA A 316 16.09 58.52 -17.40
C ALA A 316 16.03 58.67 -15.86
N ASN A 317 16.96 57.91 -15.24
CA ASN A 317 17.82 58.22 -14.10
C ASN A 317 17.21 58.73 -12.77
N GLU A 318 17.44 58.01 -11.67
CA GLU A 318 18.42 58.37 -10.61
C GLU A 318 18.27 57.46 -9.38
N SER A 319 19.41 57.21 -8.73
CA SER A 319 19.53 56.51 -7.44
C SER A 319 19.55 57.54 -6.31
N THR A 320 18.94 57.28 -5.15
CA THR A 320 19.47 57.70 -3.82
C THR A 320 18.69 57.10 -2.64
N THR A 321 19.45 56.38 -1.81
CA THR A 321 19.49 56.28 -0.33
C THR A 321 18.50 57.05 0.57
N SER A 322 17.97 56.38 1.61
CA SER A 322 17.90 56.77 3.06
C SER A 322 16.95 55.81 3.81
N LEU A 323 17.38 54.99 4.78
CA LEU A 323 17.72 55.23 6.20
C LEU A 323 16.52 55.31 7.19
N SER A 324 16.58 54.43 8.20
CA SER A 324 16.02 54.52 9.58
C SER A 324 14.49 54.38 9.75
N SER A 325 13.89 53.70 10.74
CA SER A 325 14.23 53.47 12.16
C SER A 325 13.57 52.14 12.64
N ASP A 326 14.17 51.30 13.49
CA ASP A 326 14.44 51.47 14.93
C ASP A 326 13.18 51.31 15.82
N SER A 327 13.00 50.15 16.46
CA SER A 327 12.56 50.06 17.87
C SER A 327 12.60 48.63 18.39
N THR A 328 13.21 48.53 19.58
CA THR A 328 13.55 47.38 20.40
C THR A 328 12.48 47.16 21.48
N ALA A 329 12.18 45.90 21.84
CA ALA A 329 11.75 45.58 23.21
C ALA A 329 11.91 44.07 23.52
N THR A 330 13.00 43.74 24.22
CA THR A 330 13.15 42.56 25.10
C THR A 330 12.46 42.82 26.45
N PRO A 331 12.11 41.79 27.26
CA PRO A 331 13.04 41.28 28.29
C PRO A 331 12.95 39.73 28.48
N ARG A 332 14.03 38.95 28.66
CA ARG A 332 14.83 38.70 29.89
C ARG A 332 13.96 38.50 31.15
N GLN A 333 14.18 37.59 32.07
CA GLN A 333 15.15 36.52 32.34
C GLN A 333 14.71 35.93 33.70
N SER A 334 14.93 34.64 33.99
CA SER A 334 15.69 34.22 35.20
C SER A 334 15.52 32.73 35.51
N PHE A 335 16.67 32.11 35.71
CA PHE A 335 16.94 30.75 36.18
C PHE A 335 16.45 30.51 37.61
N GLN A 336 16.11 29.26 37.94
CA GLN A 336 16.62 28.55 39.13
C GLN A 336 16.23 27.05 39.12
N ARG A 337 17.25 26.20 39.11
CA ARG A 337 17.31 24.87 39.77
C ARG A 337 17.95 25.10 41.16
N PRO A 338 18.05 24.12 42.10
CA PRO A 338 17.55 22.73 42.17
C PRO A 338 16.92 22.40 43.56
N VAL A 339 16.57 21.13 43.85
CA VAL A 339 16.89 20.35 45.08
C VAL A 339 15.99 19.10 45.23
N LEU A 340 16.60 18.03 45.73
CA LEU A 340 16.08 16.70 46.05
C LEU A 340 15.06 16.70 47.22
N ARG A 341 14.24 15.62 47.33
CA ARG A 341 14.26 14.60 48.41
C ARG A 341 12.85 14.04 48.78
N SER A 342 12.77 12.71 48.79
CA SER A 342 12.01 11.78 49.68
C SER A 342 10.50 11.91 49.96
N ARG A 343 9.78 10.83 49.56
CA ARG A 343 8.97 9.87 50.36
C ARG A 343 8.30 10.33 51.68
N THR A 344 6.98 10.15 51.75
CA THR A 344 6.14 9.55 52.85
C THR A 344 4.68 9.64 52.36
N ALA A 345 3.94 8.54 52.16
CA ALA A 345 3.14 7.79 53.13
C ALA A 345 2.00 8.61 53.76
N ASP A 346 0.81 7.98 53.76
CA ASP A 346 -0.22 8.02 54.79
C ASP A 346 -1.51 8.88 54.62
N THR A 347 -2.59 8.09 54.39
CA THR A 347 -3.88 8.02 55.12
C THR A 347 -5.01 9.05 54.92
N SER A 348 -6.12 8.50 54.39
CA SER A 348 -7.51 8.52 54.90
C SER A 348 -8.24 9.83 55.18
N SER A 349 -9.43 9.98 54.56
CA SER A 349 -10.77 10.19 55.18
C SER A 349 -11.77 10.62 54.08
N THR A 350 -12.80 9.83 53.77
CA THR A 350 -14.22 9.98 54.20
C THR A 350 -14.77 11.39 53.93
N SER A 351 -15.94 11.66 53.32
CA SER A 351 -17.25 11.01 53.49
C SER A 351 -18.31 11.70 52.62
N PHE A 352 -19.44 10.99 52.37
CA PHE A 352 -20.83 11.45 52.13
C PHE A 352 -21.10 12.52 51.05
N SER A 353 -21.95 12.27 50.04
CA SER A 353 -23.41 12.33 50.16
C SER A 353 -24.06 11.84 48.85
N SER A 354 -24.89 10.79 48.88
CA SER A 354 -26.35 10.81 48.73
C SER A 354 -26.89 11.50 47.47
N ASN A 355 -27.50 10.72 46.56
CA ASN A 355 -28.91 10.96 46.20
C ASN A 355 -29.55 9.73 45.53
N LEU A 356 -30.69 9.36 46.10
CA LEU A 356 -31.65 8.35 45.69
C LEU A 356 -32.67 8.96 44.71
N SER A 357 -33.03 8.22 43.66
CA SER A 357 -34.39 8.13 43.08
C SER A 357 -34.37 6.91 42.14
N SER A 358 -35.08 5.80 42.33
CA SER A 358 -36.50 5.49 42.62
C SER A 358 -37.37 5.35 41.35
N PHE A 359 -37.46 4.09 40.86
CA PHE A 359 -38.58 3.40 40.19
C PHE A 359 -38.91 3.67 38.71
N PRO A 360 -39.66 2.78 37.98
CA PRO A 360 -40.20 1.46 38.37
C PRO A 360 -39.95 0.27 37.41
N ARG A 361 -40.01 -0.89 38.08
CA ARG A 361 -40.35 -2.27 37.73
C ARG A 361 -41.38 -2.49 36.59
N SER A 362 -41.09 -3.43 35.70
CA SER A 362 -42.06 -4.14 34.85
C SER A 362 -41.58 -5.62 34.59
N PRO A 363 -42.46 -6.52 34.11
CA PRO A 363 -42.57 -7.92 34.56
C PRO A 363 -41.73 -8.97 33.79
N PRO A 364 -41.60 -10.21 34.32
CA PRO A 364 -40.81 -11.27 33.67
C PRO A 364 -41.60 -11.92 32.53
N GLN A 365 -41.14 -11.72 31.28
CA GLN A 365 -41.54 -12.58 30.16
C GLN A 365 -40.65 -13.83 30.15
N ALA A 366 -41.29 -14.98 30.33
CA ALA A 366 -40.71 -16.28 30.07
C ALA A 366 -40.44 -16.42 28.56
N ALA A 367 -39.18 -16.28 28.16
CA ALA A 367 -38.73 -16.54 26.80
C ALA A 367 -38.18 -17.98 26.69
N SER A 368 -38.97 -18.78 25.99
CA SER A 368 -38.63 -19.97 25.20
C SER A 368 -37.14 -20.31 25.05
N LEU A 369 -36.77 -21.49 25.54
CA LEU A 369 -35.51 -22.17 25.28
C LEU A 369 -35.37 -22.49 23.78
N ARG A 370 -34.65 -21.65 23.04
CA ARG A 370 -34.04 -22.02 21.76
C ARG A 370 -32.58 -22.43 22.01
N PRO A 371 -32.12 -23.60 21.52
CA PRO A 371 -30.71 -23.98 21.64
C PRO A 371 -29.88 -23.05 20.75
N ALA A 372 -29.25 -22.05 21.35
CA ALA A 372 -28.25 -21.24 20.70
C ALA A 372 -27.03 -22.12 20.43
N ASN A 373 -26.62 -22.21 19.16
CA ASN A 373 -25.38 -22.86 18.77
C ASN A 373 -24.22 -22.23 19.55
N LEU A 374 -23.70 -22.96 20.54
CA LEU A 374 -22.53 -22.53 21.33
C LEU A 374 -21.32 -22.46 20.39
N SER A 375 -21.06 -21.26 19.88
CA SER A 375 -19.81 -20.95 19.20
C SER A 375 -18.65 -21.22 20.17
N THR A 376 -17.60 -21.89 19.69
CA THR A 376 -16.36 -22.11 20.44
C THR A 376 -15.78 -20.80 20.98
N TYR A 377 -16.06 -19.68 20.30
CA TYR A 377 -15.72 -18.34 20.77
C TYR A 377 -16.44 -17.95 22.07
N ALA A 378 -17.71 -18.35 22.26
CA ALA A 378 -18.46 -18.08 23.49
C ALA A 378 -17.89 -18.87 24.68
N LEU A 379 -17.44 -20.11 24.47
CA LEU A 379 -16.75 -20.91 25.49
C LEU A 379 -15.36 -20.33 25.84
N ILE A 380 -14.63 -19.83 24.85
CA ILE A 380 -13.33 -19.18 25.08
C ILE A 380 -13.54 -17.84 25.81
N LYS A 381 -14.54 -17.05 25.41
CA LYS A 381 -14.86 -15.77 26.06
C LYS A 381 -15.34 -15.99 27.49
N ALA A 382 -16.24 -16.94 27.73
CA ALA A 382 -16.73 -17.26 29.08
C ALA A 382 -15.61 -17.77 30.00
N SER A 383 -14.66 -18.55 29.46
CA SER A 383 -13.51 -19.02 30.26
C SER A 383 -12.47 -17.92 30.52
N LEU A 384 -12.32 -16.91 29.65
CA LEU A 384 -11.37 -15.80 29.83
C LEU A 384 -11.93 -14.61 30.61
N THR A 385 -13.26 -14.44 30.66
CA THR A 385 -13.91 -13.29 31.33
C THR A 385 -13.50 -13.11 32.79
N PRO A 386 -13.45 -14.15 33.67
CA PRO A 386 -13.06 -13.95 35.07
C PRO A 386 -11.59 -13.54 35.25
N TYR A 387 -10.74 -13.82 34.27
CA TYR A 387 -9.31 -13.45 34.28
C TYR A 387 -9.06 -12.05 33.72
N LEU A 388 -10.02 -11.49 32.96
CA LEU A 388 -9.93 -10.13 32.41
C LEU A 388 -10.53 -9.07 33.34
N THR A 389 -11.39 -9.46 34.28
CA THR A 389 -12.03 -8.54 35.24
C THR A 389 -11.34 -8.49 36.61
N THR A 390 -10.32 -9.32 36.83
CA THR A 390 -9.52 -9.29 38.06
C THR A 390 -8.34 -8.31 37.92
N SER A 391 -7.82 -7.85 39.07
CA SER A 391 -6.96 -6.66 39.22
C SER A 391 -5.96 -6.43 38.07
N ASN A 392 -5.80 -5.16 37.67
CA ASN A 392 -4.96 -4.73 36.54
C ASN A 392 -3.59 -5.44 36.46
N VAL A 393 -2.98 -5.75 37.61
CA VAL A 393 -1.69 -6.44 37.70
C VAL A 393 -1.73 -7.85 37.10
N SER A 394 -2.81 -8.61 37.31
CA SER A 394 -2.96 -9.97 36.75
C SER A 394 -3.09 -9.94 35.23
N THR A 395 -3.86 -9.00 34.70
CA THR A 395 -4.02 -8.80 33.26
C THR A 395 -2.70 -8.42 32.59
N PHE A 396 -1.92 -7.53 33.22
CA PHE A 396 -0.56 -7.20 32.77
C PHE A 396 0.35 -8.43 32.79
N PHE A 397 0.31 -9.26 33.85
CA PHE A 397 1.12 -10.48 33.92
C PHE A 397 0.72 -11.50 32.84
N LEU A 398 -0.57 -11.68 32.59
CA LEU A 398 -1.09 -12.58 31.54
C LEU A 398 -0.65 -12.14 30.14
N ILE A 399 -0.77 -10.85 29.83
CA ILE A 399 -0.48 -10.32 28.49
C ILE A 399 1.03 -10.20 28.26
N PHE A 400 1.79 -9.68 29.23
CA PHE A 400 3.20 -9.36 29.04
C PHE A 400 4.18 -10.45 29.46
N ILE A 401 3.76 -11.43 30.28
CA ILE A 401 4.66 -12.49 30.77
C ILE A 401 4.18 -13.87 30.31
N ALA A 402 2.91 -14.22 30.52
CA ALA A 402 2.42 -15.55 30.17
C ALA A 402 2.33 -15.75 28.64
N LEU A 403 1.80 -14.79 27.90
CA LEU A 403 1.61 -14.90 26.44
C LEU A 403 2.95 -15.04 25.67
N PRO A 404 4.02 -14.30 26.00
CA PRO A 404 5.34 -14.52 25.41
C PRO A 404 5.94 -15.89 25.77
N LEU A 405 5.78 -16.35 27.03
CA LEU A 405 6.29 -17.65 27.46
C LEU A 405 5.58 -18.82 26.75
N VAL A 406 4.26 -18.75 26.59
CA VAL A 406 3.49 -19.74 25.83
C VAL A 406 3.87 -19.71 24.35
N SER A 407 4.05 -18.53 23.75
CA SER A 407 4.56 -18.40 22.38
C SER A 407 5.95 -19.02 22.20
N LEU A 408 6.85 -18.79 23.16
CA LEU A 408 8.21 -19.31 23.14
C LEU A 408 8.24 -20.84 23.27
N THR A 409 7.43 -21.42 24.17
CA THR A 409 7.32 -22.87 24.35
C THR A 409 6.66 -23.56 23.16
N LEU A 410 5.59 -23.00 22.58
CA LEU A 410 4.98 -23.52 21.36
C LEU A 410 5.95 -23.45 20.18
N ARG A 411 6.74 -22.38 20.08
CA ARG A 411 7.76 -22.25 19.04
C ARG A 411 8.92 -23.21 19.23
N ALA A 412 9.38 -23.42 20.46
CA ALA A 412 10.40 -24.42 20.78
C ALA A 412 9.91 -25.84 20.46
N ARG A 413 8.65 -26.15 20.77
CA ARG A 413 8.00 -27.42 20.42
C ARG A 413 7.86 -27.59 18.91
N HIS A 414 7.49 -26.54 18.19
CA HIS A 414 7.39 -26.57 16.73
C HIS A 414 8.76 -26.77 16.06
N ARG A 415 9.83 -26.18 16.61
CA ARG A 415 11.21 -26.45 16.17
C ARG A 415 11.63 -27.89 16.45
N ARG A 416 11.31 -28.44 17.64
CA ARG A 416 11.60 -29.85 17.98
C ARG A 416 10.86 -30.83 17.07
N ARG A 417 9.59 -30.57 16.74
CA ARG A 417 8.82 -31.41 15.80
C ARG A 417 9.43 -31.39 14.39
N LYS A 418 9.91 -30.25 13.91
CA LYS A 418 10.62 -30.17 12.62
C LYS A 418 11.94 -30.94 12.62
N ALA A 419 12.65 -31.00 13.76
CA ALA A 419 13.88 -31.79 13.88
C ALA A 419 13.63 -33.31 13.88
N LEU A 420 12.52 -33.77 14.46
CA LEU A 420 12.19 -35.20 14.53
C LEU A 420 11.65 -35.77 13.20
N TYR A 421 10.95 -34.96 12.41
CA TYR A 421 10.43 -35.39 11.10
C TYR A 421 11.42 -35.15 9.93
N GLY A 422 12.53 -34.45 10.17
CA GLY A 422 13.56 -34.16 9.16
C GLY A 422 14.79 -35.08 9.19
N SER A 423 14.81 -36.13 10.02
CA SER A 423 16.01 -36.95 10.28
C SER A 423 15.81 -38.42 9.87
N SER A 424 15.53 -38.63 8.58
CA SER A 424 15.61 -39.93 7.92
C SER A 424 16.37 -39.74 6.60
N GLY A 425 17.66 -39.44 6.72
CA GLY A 425 18.57 -39.27 5.58
C GLY A 425 20.00 -39.37 6.08
N ALA A 426 20.53 -40.58 6.08
CA ALA A 426 21.92 -40.86 6.39
C ALA A 426 22.83 -40.19 5.35
N GLY A 427 23.74 -39.33 5.82
CA GLY A 427 24.79 -38.75 5.00
C GLY A 427 24.82 -37.24 5.06
N ASN A 428 25.64 -36.69 5.96
CA ASN A 428 26.61 -35.61 5.69
C ASN A 428 27.03 -34.91 6.98
N ASN A 429 27.99 -35.50 7.70
CA ASN A 429 28.70 -34.86 8.80
C ASN A 429 29.50 -33.61 8.36
N VAL A 430 29.68 -33.42 7.05
CA VAL A 430 30.38 -32.28 6.45
C VAL A 430 29.56 -30.98 6.55
N GLU A 431 28.23 -31.06 6.46
CA GLU A 431 27.35 -29.89 6.53
C GLU A 431 27.25 -29.32 7.96
N LEU A 432 27.37 -30.21 8.95
CA LEU A 432 27.32 -29.84 10.37
C LEU A 432 28.65 -29.21 10.84
N ALA A 433 29.78 -29.62 10.26
CA ALA A 433 31.07 -28.94 10.44
C ALA A 433 31.09 -27.57 9.74
N ARG A 434 30.49 -27.45 8.54
CA ARG A 434 30.37 -26.17 7.81
C ARG A 434 29.47 -25.18 8.54
N ARG A 435 28.37 -25.64 9.14
CA ARG A 435 27.49 -24.82 10.01
C ARG A 435 28.13 -24.41 11.34
N ARG A 436 29.15 -25.11 11.83
CA ARG A 436 29.89 -24.71 13.04
C ARG A 436 31.04 -23.73 12.75
N LEU A 437 31.54 -23.71 11.51
CA LEU A 437 32.59 -22.77 11.07
C LEU A 437 32.04 -21.47 10.48
N GLN A 438 30.79 -21.45 9.99
CA GLN A 438 30.07 -20.22 9.70
C GLN A 438 29.47 -19.67 11.00
N GLY A 439 30.34 -19.04 11.78
CA GLY A 439 29.99 -18.36 13.02
C GLY A 439 28.70 -17.54 12.89
N GLU A 440 27.80 -17.81 13.83
CA GLU A 440 26.93 -16.90 14.56
C GLU A 440 27.15 -15.40 14.24
N ARG A 441 26.75 -14.98 13.04
CA ARG A 441 26.58 -13.58 12.69
C ARG A 441 25.09 -13.32 12.74
N GLU A 442 24.70 -12.58 13.77
CA GLU A 442 23.35 -12.12 14.09
C GLU A 442 22.57 -11.67 12.83
N ILE A 443 21.86 -12.59 12.19
CA ILE A 443 20.83 -12.26 11.20
C ILE A 443 19.58 -11.86 12.00
N GLY A 444 19.69 -10.67 12.58
CA GLY A 444 18.70 -9.62 12.60
C GLY A 444 17.32 -9.96 13.14
N VAL A 445 17.16 -9.78 14.45
CA VAL A 445 15.89 -9.40 15.11
C VAL A 445 15.14 -8.30 14.34
N LEU A 446 15.86 -7.49 13.56
CA LEU A 446 15.34 -6.43 12.68
C LEU A 446 14.40 -6.93 11.56
N GLY A 447 14.63 -8.12 10.99
CA GLY A 447 13.74 -8.70 9.98
C GLY A 447 12.39 -9.13 10.56
N ARG A 448 12.38 -9.53 11.83
CA ARG A 448 11.16 -9.82 12.60
C ARG A 448 10.41 -8.57 13.02
N ALA A 449 11.13 -7.54 13.48
CA ALA A 449 10.54 -6.26 13.82
C ALA A 449 9.88 -5.58 12.60
N TRP A 450 10.43 -5.76 11.39
CA TRP A 450 9.83 -5.21 10.18
C TRP A 450 8.54 -5.92 9.75
N GLY A 451 8.52 -7.25 9.84
CA GLY A 451 7.29 -8.03 9.58
C GLY A 451 6.16 -7.70 10.57
N GLU A 452 6.50 -7.45 11.83
CA GLU A 452 5.53 -7.00 12.84
C GLU A 452 5.07 -5.56 12.63
N ALA A 453 5.96 -4.64 12.24
CA ALA A 453 5.59 -3.26 11.93
C ALA A 453 4.62 -3.16 10.74
N VAL A 454 4.86 -3.91 9.65
CA VAL A 454 3.96 -3.96 8.49
C VAL A 454 2.59 -4.53 8.87
N ARG A 455 2.56 -5.55 9.74
CA ARG A 455 1.31 -6.13 10.23
C ARG A 455 0.53 -5.16 11.12
N VAL A 456 1.20 -4.45 12.03
CA VAL A 456 0.56 -3.46 12.91
C VAL A 456 0.00 -2.28 12.10
N VAL A 457 0.70 -1.84 11.05
CA VAL A 457 0.19 -0.79 10.14
C VAL A 457 -1.01 -1.29 9.33
N CYS A 458 -0.97 -2.52 8.80
CA CYS A 458 -2.14 -3.10 8.13
C CYS A 458 -3.35 -3.29 9.08
N ASP A 459 -3.13 -3.75 10.31
CA ASP A 459 -4.20 -3.95 11.30
C ASP A 459 -4.78 -2.61 11.79
N THR A 460 -3.95 -1.57 11.97
CA THR A 460 -4.45 -0.23 12.33
C THR A 460 -5.21 0.46 11.20
N VAL A 461 -4.78 0.28 9.94
CA VAL A 461 -5.54 0.77 8.77
C VAL A 461 -6.87 0.02 8.62
N LYS A 462 -6.88 -1.29 8.90
CA LYS A 462 -8.10 -2.11 8.86
C LYS A 462 -9.07 -1.79 10.00
N MET A 463 -8.57 -1.44 11.19
CA MET A 463 -9.42 -1.04 12.34
C MET A 463 -9.87 0.43 12.28
N ALA A 464 -9.11 1.32 11.67
CA ALA A 464 -9.52 2.71 11.48
C ALA A 464 -10.58 2.88 10.37
N GLY A 465 -10.71 1.90 9.47
CA GLY A 465 -11.70 1.89 8.38
C GLY A 465 -13.06 1.26 8.75
N SER A 466 -13.14 0.46 9.82
CA SER A 466 -14.43 -0.01 10.34
C SER A 466 -14.95 1.00 11.36
N GLY A 467 -15.67 2.01 10.88
CA GLY A 467 -16.28 3.03 11.73
C GLY A 467 -17.01 2.42 12.93
N LEU A 468 -16.73 2.96 14.11
CA LEU A 468 -17.62 2.85 15.25
C LEU A 468 -18.94 3.53 14.83
N VAL A 469 -19.96 2.72 14.55
CA VAL A 469 -21.36 3.18 14.59
C VAL A 469 -21.83 3.09 16.03
#